data_AF-A0ABD1S8A0-F1
#
_entry.id   AF-A0ABD1S8A0-F1
#
_cell.length_a   1.000
_cell.length_b   1.000
_cell.length_c   1.000
_cell.angle_alpha   90.00
_cell.angle_beta   90.00
_cell.angle_gamma   90.00
#
_symmetry.space_group_name_H-M   'P 1'
#
loop_
_entity.id
_entity.type
_entity.pdbx_description
1 polymer ?
#
loop_
_entity_poly.entity_id
_entity_poly.type
_entity_poly.pdbx_seq_one_letter_code
_entity_poly.pdbx_strand_id
1 'polypeptide(L)'
;MSMLLRNGCARRILKSGAVRSMSTSWWKHVEPAPKDPILGVTEAFLADPSPDKVNVGVGAYRDDNGKPVVLECVREAERRIAGNLNMEYLPMGGSIKMVEETLKLAYGENSDLIKEKQIAAVQALSGTGACRLFADFQKRFFP
;
A
#
# COMPACT_ATOMS: atom_id res chain seq x y z
N MET A 1 72.67 50.52 11.39
CA MET A 1 73.45 50.51 10.14
C MET A 1 72.84 49.46 9.22
N SER A 2 72.39 49.88 8.03
CA SER A 2 71.93 49.07 6.88
C SER A 2 70.70 48.15 7.10
N MET A 3 69.50 48.39 6.56
CA MET A 3 69.04 48.58 5.16
C MET A 3 68.92 47.27 4.35
N LEU A 4 67.77 47.17 3.66
CA LEU A 4 67.34 46.30 2.53
C LEU A 4 66.70 44.93 2.86
N LEU A 5 65.38 44.74 2.65
CA LEU A 5 64.60 44.61 1.40
C LEU A 5 64.92 43.37 0.55
N ARG A 6 63.91 42.47 0.42
CA ARG A 6 63.38 41.86 -0.83
C ARG A 6 62.43 40.71 -0.45
N ASN A 7 61.13 40.88 -0.66
CA ASN A 7 60.35 40.52 -1.85
C ASN A 7 59.70 39.13 -1.77
N GLY A 8 58.37 39.13 -1.88
CA GLY A 8 57.66 38.10 -2.64
C GLY A 8 56.85 37.11 -1.81
N CYS A 9 55.56 37.38 -1.65
CA CYS A 9 54.50 36.57 -2.26
C CYS A 9 53.16 37.02 -1.66
N ALA A 10 52.42 37.83 -2.41
CA ALA A 10 51.04 38.16 -2.09
C ALA A 10 50.18 36.90 -2.26
N ARG A 11 49.88 36.19 -1.16
CA ARG A 11 48.79 35.21 -1.15
C ARG A 11 47.47 35.96 -1.12
N ARG A 12 46.93 36.16 -2.32
CA ARG A 12 45.58 36.62 -2.61
C ARG A 12 44.61 35.60 -2.01
N ILE A 13 44.12 35.83 -0.79
CA ILE A 13 43.07 35.01 -0.20
C ILE A 13 41.81 35.23 -1.04
N LEU A 14 41.36 34.14 -1.64
CA LEU A 14 40.22 34.04 -2.54
C LEU A 14 38.97 34.62 -1.85
N LYS A 15 38.26 35.47 -2.60
CA LYS A 15 36.95 36.00 -2.24
C LYS A 15 36.04 34.84 -1.85
N SER A 16 35.46 34.94 -0.65
CA SER A 16 34.40 34.09 -0.14
C SER A 16 33.36 33.85 -1.25
N GLY A 17 33.37 32.64 -1.81
CA GLY A 17 32.33 32.18 -2.71
C GLY A 17 31.00 32.23 -1.96
N ALA A 18 30.00 32.83 -2.59
CA ALA A 18 28.65 32.87 -2.07
C ALA A 18 28.20 31.45 -1.68
N VAL A 19 27.84 31.26 -0.41
CA VAL A 19 27.07 30.09 0.02
C VAL A 19 25.71 30.20 -0.63
N ARG A 20 25.53 29.53 -1.76
CA ARG A 20 24.22 29.37 -2.40
C ARG A 20 23.47 28.31 -1.60
N SER A 21 22.90 28.69 -0.46
CA SER A 21 21.87 27.89 0.19
C SER A 21 20.58 28.04 -0.61
N MET A 22 20.38 27.13 -1.57
CA MET A 22 19.09 26.96 -2.23
C MET A 22 18.74 25.48 -2.25
N SER A 23 18.33 24.96 -1.10
CA SER A 23 17.42 23.82 -1.04
C SER A 23 16.01 24.37 -0.83
N THR A 24 15.36 24.80 -1.90
CA THR A 24 13.90 24.85 -1.96
C THR A 24 13.42 23.47 -2.36
N SER A 25 13.37 22.55 -1.39
CA SER A 25 12.72 21.25 -1.58
C SER A 25 11.33 21.46 -2.19
N TRP A 26 11.04 20.76 -3.28
CA TRP A 26 9.73 20.74 -3.95
C TRP A 26 8.60 20.43 -2.96
N TRP A 27 8.91 19.69 -1.89
CA TRP A 27 7.98 19.21 -0.88
C TRP A 27 7.70 20.20 0.26
N LYS A 28 8.26 21.42 0.24
CA LYS A 28 8.13 22.40 1.34
C LYS A 28 6.69 22.77 1.72
N HIS A 29 5.74 22.55 0.82
CA HIS A 29 4.32 22.89 1.01
C HIS A 29 3.44 21.65 1.21
N VAL A 30 4.03 20.46 1.29
CA VAL A 30 3.28 19.23 1.52
C VAL A 30 3.17 19.02 3.03
N GLU A 31 2.01 19.33 3.56
CA GLU A 31 1.68 19.08 4.96
C GLU A 31 1.50 17.56 5.20
N PRO A 32 1.87 17.05 6.39
CA PRO A 32 1.59 15.67 6.75
C PRO A 32 0.09 15.36 6.67
N ALA A 33 -0.25 14.23 6.06
CA ALA A 33 -1.62 13.75 6.06
C ALA A 33 -2.06 13.39 7.49
N PRO A 34 -3.35 13.56 7.84
CA PRO A 34 -3.89 13.06 9.11
C PRO A 34 -3.63 11.55 9.26
N LYS A 35 -3.29 11.11 10.47
CA LYS A 35 -3.15 9.69 10.76
C LYS A 35 -4.49 8.97 10.57
N ASP A 36 -4.45 7.78 9.98
CA ASP A 36 -5.63 6.92 9.91
C ASP A 36 -6.04 6.47 11.33
N PRO A 37 -7.28 6.71 11.77
CA PRO A 37 -7.71 6.40 13.13
C PRO A 37 -7.60 4.91 13.49
N ILE A 38 -7.74 4.00 12.53
CA ILE A 38 -7.71 2.55 12.75
C ILE A 38 -6.26 2.07 12.82
N LEU A 39 -5.38 2.56 11.94
CA LEU A 39 -3.96 2.21 11.98
C LEU A 39 -3.26 2.76 13.23
N GLY A 40 -3.66 3.95 13.68
CA GLY A 40 -3.12 4.57 14.90
C GLY A 40 -3.34 3.72 16.15
N VAL A 41 -4.45 2.98 16.25
CA VAL A 41 -4.71 2.06 17.38
C VAL A 41 -3.70 0.92 17.42
N THR A 42 -3.30 0.41 16.26
CA THR A 42 -2.28 -0.65 16.20
C THR A 42 -0.90 -0.13 16.58
N GLU A 43 -0.53 1.08 16.14
CA GLU A 43 0.72 1.73 16.56
C GLU A 43 0.77 1.88 18.10
N ALA A 44 -0.31 2.39 18.70
CA ALA A 44 -0.41 2.56 20.15
C ALA A 44 -0.33 1.21 20.88
N PHE A 45 -1.03 0.19 20.37
CA PHE A 45 -0.97 -1.17 20.93
C PHE A 45 0.45 -1.75 20.87
N LEU A 46 1.19 -1.56 19.78
CA LEU A 46 2.56 -2.05 19.66
C LEU A 46 3.52 -1.34 20.63
N ALA A 47 3.33 -0.04 20.85
CA ALA A 47 4.14 0.77 21.74
C ALA A 47 3.86 0.54 23.25
N ASP A 48 2.68 0.01 23.60
CA ASP A 48 2.32 -0.27 24.99
C ASP A 48 3.19 -1.43 25.56
N PRO A 49 3.95 -1.21 26.66
CA PRO A 49 4.78 -2.25 27.27
C PRO A 49 3.99 -3.24 28.14
N SER A 50 2.70 -2.99 28.39
CA SER A 50 1.88 -3.84 29.25
C SER A 50 1.83 -5.28 28.73
N PRO A 51 2.06 -6.30 29.58
CA PRO A 51 1.94 -7.70 29.21
C PRO A 51 0.47 -8.11 28.97
N ASP A 52 -0.49 -7.37 29.54
CA ASP A 52 -1.93 -7.68 29.49
C ASP A 52 -2.69 -6.85 28.43
N LYS A 53 -1.96 -6.25 27.48
CA LYS A 53 -2.57 -5.45 26.41
C LYS A 53 -3.38 -6.31 25.45
N VAL A 54 -4.54 -5.79 25.01
CA VAL A 54 -5.42 -6.45 24.04
C VAL A 54 -5.69 -5.52 22.86
N ASN A 55 -5.51 -6.02 21.64
CA ASN A 55 -5.82 -5.26 20.41
C ASN A 55 -7.22 -5.62 19.90
N VAL A 56 -8.15 -4.67 20.01
CA VAL A 56 -9.52 -4.77 19.46
C VAL A 56 -9.76 -3.78 18.32
N GLY A 57 -8.70 -3.18 17.77
CA GLY A 57 -8.80 -2.14 16.74
C GLY A 57 -8.93 -2.71 15.33
N VAL A 58 -7.96 -3.53 14.91
CA VAL A 58 -7.95 -4.10 13.56
C VAL A 58 -8.77 -5.37 13.53
N GLY A 59 -9.74 -5.43 12.61
CA GLY A 59 -10.58 -6.60 12.34
C GLY A 59 -9.84 -7.76 11.64
N ALA A 60 -8.67 -8.14 12.15
CA ALA A 60 -7.90 -9.29 11.68
C ALA A 60 -8.12 -10.47 12.61
N TYR A 61 -8.54 -11.60 12.04
CA TYR A 61 -8.82 -12.82 12.81
C TYR A 61 -7.55 -13.35 13.51
N ARG A 62 -7.71 -13.75 14.77
CA ARG A 62 -6.65 -14.29 15.63
C ARG A 62 -7.12 -15.59 16.29
N ASP A 63 -6.15 -16.43 16.67
CA ASP A 63 -6.42 -17.59 17.53
C ASP A 63 -6.59 -17.18 19.01
N ASP A 64 -6.83 -18.17 19.87
CA ASP A 64 -6.98 -18.00 21.32
C ASP A 64 -5.73 -17.40 22.00
N ASN A 65 -4.58 -17.42 21.34
CA ASN A 65 -3.32 -16.84 21.81
C ASN A 65 -3.04 -15.46 21.19
N GLY A 66 -4.00 -14.89 20.45
CA GLY A 66 -3.85 -13.60 19.79
C GLY A 66 -2.95 -13.62 18.54
N LYS A 67 -2.60 -14.78 18.00
CA LYS A 67 -1.72 -14.92 16.83
C LYS A 67 -2.52 -14.94 15.52
N PRO A 68 -1.95 -14.42 14.40
CA PRO A 68 -2.61 -14.50 13.10
C PRO A 68 -2.76 -15.96 12.65
N VAL A 69 -3.92 -16.27 12.06
CA VAL A 69 -4.26 -17.63 11.61
C VAL A 69 -4.31 -17.67 10.09
N VAL A 70 -3.59 -18.62 9.50
CA VAL A 70 -3.82 -19.06 8.12
C VAL A 70 -4.79 -20.23 8.17
N LEU A 71 -5.87 -20.18 7.39
CA LEU A 71 -6.86 -21.26 7.34
C LEU A 71 -6.26 -22.50 6.69
N GLU A 72 -6.66 -23.70 7.14
CA GLU A 72 -6.10 -24.94 6.59
C GLU A 72 -6.45 -25.14 5.10
N CYS A 73 -7.64 -24.71 4.69
CA CYS A 73 -8.02 -24.70 3.27
C CYS A 73 -7.12 -23.80 2.42
N VAL A 74 -6.63 -22.69 2.97
CA VAL A 74 -5.69 -21.78 2.29
C VAL A 74 -4.32 -22.42 2.18
N ARG A 75 -3.80 -23.04 3.26
CA ARG A 75 -2.53 -23.77 3.23
C ARG A 75 -2.55 -24.89 2.17
N GLU A 76 -3.65 -25.63 2.11
CA GLU A 76 -3.82 -26.68 1.12
C GLU A 76 -3.89 -26.12 -0.32
N ALA A 77 -4.59 -25.01 -0.53
CA ALA A 77 -4.60 -24.33 -1.83
C ALA A 77 -3.20 -23.87 -2.24
N GLU A 78 -2.42 -23.29 -1.33
CA GLU A 78 -1.01 -22.89 -1.57
C GLU A 78 -0.15 -24.07 -1.99
N ARG A 79 -0.25 -25.23 -1.30
CA ARG A 79 0.48 -26.45 -1.68
C ARG A 79 0.15 -26.91 -3.11
N ARG A 80 -1.12 -26.81 -3.52
CA ARG A 80 -1.56 -27.24 -4.86
C ARG A 80 -1.07 -26.35 -5.98
N ILE A 81 -1.00 -25.04 -5.74
CA ILE A 81 -0.61 -24.06 -6.76
C ILE A 81 0.90 -23.80 -6.81
N ALA A 82 1.64 -24.13 -5.75
CA ALA A 82 3.08 -23.93 -5.67
C ALA A 82 3.82 -24.60 -6.83
N GLY A 83 4.54 -23.79 -7.62
CA GLY A 83 5.35 -24.27 -8.75
C GLY A 83 4.58 -24.69 -10.00
N ASN A 84 3.25 -24.61 -9.99
CA ASN A 84 2.38 -25.13 -11.07
C ASN A 84 1.79 -24.03 -11.98
N LEU A 85 2.08 -22.75 -11.71
CA LEU A 85 1.51 -21.62 -12.45
C LEU A 85 2.62 -20.73 -13.02
N ASN A 86 2.39 -20.19 -14.23
CA ASN A 86 3.22 -19.13 -14.77
C ASN A 86 2.84 -17.78 -14.12
N MET A 87 3.77 -16.83 -14.15
CA MET A 87 3.60 -15.48 -13.56
C MET A 87 3.28 -14.43 -14.64
N GLU A 88 2.63 -14.86 -15.72
CA GLU A 88 2.25 -13.98 -16.81
C GLU A 88 1.12 -13.03 -16.39
N TYR A 89 0.97 -11.94 -17.13
CA TYR A 89 -0.11 -11.00 -16.88
C TYR A 89 -1.48 -11.65 -17.08
N LEU A 90 -2.40 -11.36 -16.15
CA LEU A 90 -3.82 -11.67 -16.31
C LEU A 90 -4.47 -10.73 -17.35
N PRO A 91 -5.58 -11.16 -17.97
CA PRO A 91 -6.45 -10.27 -18.74
C PRO A 91 -6.92 -9.08 -17.91
N MET A 92 -7.35 -7.99 -18.56
CA MET A 92 -7.81 -6.77 -17.87
C MET A 92 -8.97 -7.01 -16.90
N GLY A 93 -9.85 -7.98 -17.20
CA GLY A 93 -10.94 -8.39 -16.29
C GLY A 93 -10.52 -9.31 -15.14
N GLY A 94 -9.25 -9.72 -15.11
CA GLY A 94 -8.70 -10.68 -14.15
C GLY A 94 -8.83 -12.14 -14.57
N SER A 95 -8.71 -13.03 -13.59
CA SER A 95 -8.88 -14.47 -13.78
C SER A 95 -10.35 -14.83 -13.96
N ILE A 96 -10.69 -15.41 -15.11
CA ILE A 96 -12.07 -15.84 -15.43
C ILE A 96 -12.58 -16.82 -14.36
N LYS A 97 -11.78 -17.82 -13.99
CA LYS A 97 -12.13 -18.80 -12.95
C LYS A 97 -12.39 -18.15 -11.59
N MET A 98 -11.58 -17.16 -11.21
CA MET A 98 -11.78 -16.45 -9.95
C MET A 98 -13.11 -15.70 -9.97
N VAL A 99 -13.44 -15.02 -11.07
CA VAL A 99 -14.71 -14.30 -11.22
C VAL A 99 -15.90 -15.26 -11.16
N GLU A 100 -15.87 -16.37 -11.92
CA GLU A 100 -16.95 -17.36 -11.94
C GLU A 100 -17.22 -17.96 -10.56
N GLU A 101 -16.17 -18.43 -9.86
CA GLU A 101 -16.33 -19.02 -8.52
C GLU A 101 -16.75 -17.97 -7.47
N THR A 102 -16.29 -16.72 -7.60
CA THR A 102 -16.72 -15.63 -6.71
C THR A 102 -18.20 -15.29 -6.92
N LEU A 103 -18.70 -15.32 -8.15
CA LEU A 103 -20.12 -15.10 -8.43
C LEU A 103 -21.00 -16.19 -7.81
N LYS A 104 -20.60 -17.46 -7.94
CA LYS A 104 -21.30 -18.58 -7.27
C LYS A 104 -21.29 -18.43 -5.75
N LEU A 105 -20.16 -18.00 -5.18
CA LEU A 105 -20.05 -17.75 -3.74
C LEU A 105 -20.98 -16.61 -3.29
N ALA A 106 -21.05 -15.51 -4.05
CA ALA A 106 -21.81 -14.32 -3.68
C ALA A 106 -23.33 -14.47 -3.90
N TYR A 107 -23.75 -15.11 -4.99
CA TYR A 107 -25.15 -15.17 -5.42
C TYR A 107 -25.77 -16.57 -5.31
N GLY A 108 -24.97 -17.58 -4.99
CA GLY A 108 -25.37 -18.99 -5.02
C GLY A 108 -25.15 -19.63 -6.40
N GLU A 109 -24.80 -20.92 -6.40
CA GLU A 109 -24.46 -21.68 -7.61
C GLU A 109 -25.61 -21.74 -8.62
N ASN A 110 -26.86 -21.73 -8.15
CA ASN A 110 -28.07 -21.83 -8.97
C ASN A 110 -28.76 -20.49 -9.25
N SER A 111 -28.07 -19.36 -9.04
CA SER A 111 -28.64 -18.02 -9.25
C SER A 111 -29.11 -17.80 -10.68
N ASP A 112 -30.36 -17.38 -10.85
CA ASP A 112 -30.90 -17.04 -12.17
C ASP A 112 -30.19 -15.82 -12.77
N LEU A 113 -29.68 -14.90 -11.94
CA LEU A 113 -28.87 -13.76 -12.40
C LEU A 113 -27.61 -14.19 -13.16
N ILE A 114 -27.00 -15.30 -12.73
CA ILE A 114 -25.83 -15.89 -13.39
C ILE A 114 -26.26 -16.59 -14.69
N LYS A 115 -27.32 -17.41 -14.65
CA LYS A 115 -27.83 -18.15 -15.82
C LYS A 115 -28.28 -17.21 -16.94
N GLU A 116 -28.96 -16.13 -16.58
CA GLU A 116 -29.47 -15.10 -17.49
C GLU A 116 -28.41 -14.05 -17.87
N LYS A 117 -27.17 -14.18 -17.37
CA LYS A 117 -26.04 -13.28 -17.65
C LYS A 117 -26.33 -11.81 -17.35
N GLN A 118 -27.01 -11.56 -16.24
CA GLN A 118 -27.39 -10.20 -15.79
C GLN A 118 -26.30 -9.52 -14.94
N ILE A 119 -25.19 -10.20 -14.66
CA ILE A 119 -24.12 -9.70 -13.81
C ILE A 119 -22.87 -9.43 -14.66
N ALA A 120 -22.37 -8.20 -14.61
CA ALA A 120 -21.02 -7.86 -15.07
C ALA A 120 -20.06 -7.87 -13.89
N ALA A 121 -18.95 -8.59 -14.00
CA ALA A 121 -17.97 -8.73 -12.92
C ALA A 121 -16.52 -8.69 -13.45
N VAL A 122 -15.64 -8.09 -12.64
CA VAL A 122 -14.20 -8.02 -12.88
C VAL A 122 -13.46 -8.25 -11.56
N GLN A 123 -12.27 -8.82 -11.62
CA GLN A 123 -11.40 -8.95 -10.46
C GLN A 123 -10.85 -7.57 -10.04
N ALA A 124 -10.84 -7.28 -8.74
CA ALA A 124 -10.36 -6.02 -8.19
C ALA A 124 -9.35 -6.24 -7.05
N LEU A 125 -8.65 -5.17 -6.65
CA LEU A 125 -7.74 -5.18 -5.51
C LEU A 125 -8.49 -5.15 -4.18
N SER A 126 -8.96 -6.32 -3.75
CA SER A 126 -9.77 -6.49 -2.54
C SER A 126 -11.00 -5.57 -2.53
N GLY A 127 -11.64 -5.41 -1.36
CA GLY A 127 -12.84 -4.59 -1.20
C GLY A 127 -12.62 -3.11 -1.53
N THR A 128 -11.51 -2.51 -1.06
CA THR A 128 -11.21 -1.09 -1.31
C THR A 128 -11.00 -0.80 -2.80
N GLY A 129 -10.29 -1.67 -3.52
CA GLY A 129 -10.12 -1.55 -4.97
C GLY A 129 -11.44 -1.71 -5.70
N ALA A 130 -12.29 -2.65 -5.28
CA ALA A 130 -13.63 -2.82 -5.85
C ALA A 130 -14.48 -1.55 -5.67
N CYS A 131 -14.50 -0.97 -4.46
CA CYS A 131 -15.21 0.28 -4.17
C CYS A 131 -14.69 1.45 -5.00
N ARG A 132 -13.36 1.55 -5.17
CA ARG A 132 -12.74 2.60 -6.00
C ARG A 132 -13.15 2.48 -7.46
N LEU A 133 -13.12 1.28 -8.03
CA LEU A 133 -13.54 1.01 -9.40
C LEU A 133 -15.02 1.33 -9.60
N PHE A 134 -15.88 0.88 -8.67
CA PHE A 134 -17.31 1.16 -8.71
C PHE A 134 -17.59 2.67 -8.63
N ALA A 135 -16.96 3.40 -7.71
CA ALA A 135 -17.11 4.84 -7.60
C ALA A 135 -16.63 5.57 -8.88
N ASP A 136 -15.55 5.10 -9.50
CA ASP A 136 -15.06 5.67 -10.77
C ASP A 136 -16.02 5.40 -11.93
N PHE A 137 -16.58 4.19 -11.99
CA PHE A 137 -17.57 3.81 -12.99
C PHE A 137 -18.84 4.66 -12.84
N GLN A 138 -19.37 4.78 -11.62
CA GLN A 138 -20.52 5.63 -11.33
C GLN A 138 -20.25 7.09 -11.70
N LYS A 139 -19.09 7.65 -11.32
CA LYS A 139 -18.74 9.03 -11.70
C LYS A 139 -18.74 9.28 -13.21
N ARG A 140 -18.38 8.27 -14.02
CA ARG A 140 -18.27 8.40 -15.48
C ARG A 140 -19.59 8.17 -16.21
N PHE A 141 -20.43 7.27 -15.70
CA PHE A 141 -21.56 6.73 -16.45
C PHE A 141 -22.92 6.89 -15.75
N PHE A 142 -22.96 7.29 -14.48
CA PHE A 142 -24.21 7.60 -13.80
C PHE A 142 -24.75 8.96 -14.31
N PRO A 143 -26.03 9.05 -14.73
CA PRO A 143 -26.64 10.27 -15.27
C PRO A 143 -26.66 11.46 -14.31
#